data_AF-A0A9W8FEA3-F1
#
_entry.id   AF-A0A9W8FEA3-F1
#
_cell.length_a   1.000
_cell.length_b   1.000
_cell.length_c   1.000
_cell.angle_alpha   90.00
_cell.angle_beta   90.00
_cell.angle_gamma   90.00
#
_symmetry.space_group_name_H-M   'P 1'
#
loop_
_entity.id
_entity.type
_entity.pdbx_description
1 polymer ?
#
loop_
_entity_poly.entity_id
_entity_poly.type
_entity_poly.pdbx_seq_one_letter_code
_entity_poly.pdbx_strand_id
1 'polypeptide(L)'
;MTSPWLPDILRSPIVMLIGKDCTETLIDNLNLLEPVCLRHALSKGLGLGIVLGGCIVKLPQLFKIINSKSVAGISLASYVLEIFANVITIAYNHRKGYPFTTYGEAVFIGIQNYVITLLILLFTGRANIGVAAGALLLVFTYSMFNSGLVGGAMLSALYGLTIPLVIFSRIPQIYAIHKNKYTGQLSAFAVFNYFFGTAARLFTTIVEVDDSLVLLGAVLALAANGVLAAQMVYYWNAPEPKDKQRLESKKKD
;
A
#
# COMPACT_ATOMS: atom_id res chain seq x y z
N MET A 1 -25.90 -26.04 20.59
CA MET A 1 -24.93 -25.09 21.12
C MET A 1 -23.71 -25.89 21.54
N THR A 2 -22.72 -25.97 20.67
CA THR A 2 -21.41 -26.57 20.96
C THR A 2 -20.71 -25.67 21.97
N SER A 3 -20.17 -26.25 23.05
CA SER A 3 -19.38 -25.51 24.02
C SER A 3 -18.09 -25.02 23.33
N PRO A 4 -17.71 -23.74 23.46
CA PRO A 4 -16.49 -23.24 22.84
C PRO A 4 -15.29 -24.01 23.39
N TRP A 5 -14.60 -24.73 22.50
CA TRP A 5 -13.40 -25.49 22.83
C TRP A 5 -12.13 -24.62 22.86
N LEU A 6 -12.23 -23.40 22.29
CA LEU A 6 -11.14 -22.44 22.23
C LEU A 6 -11.13 -21.55 23.50
N PRO A 7 -9.99 -21.41 24.19
CA PRO A 7 -9.87 -20.54 25.36
C PRO A 7 -10.26 -19.09 25.04
N ASP A 8 -10.89 -18.40 26.00
CA ASP A 8 -11.38 -17.02 25.81
C ASP A 8 -10.30 -16.04 25.35
N ILE A 9 -9.05 -16.23 25.81
CA ILE A 9 -7.89 -15.42 25.40
C ILE A 9 -7.70 -15.42 23.88
N LEU A 10 -7.92 -16.56 23.22
CA LEU A 10 -7.81 -16.70 21.77
C LEU A 10 -9.15 -16.43 21.07
N ARG A 11 -10.28 -16.73 21.72
CA ARG A 11 -11.61 -16.56 21.14
C ARG A 11 -12.05 -15.10 21.06
N SER A 12 -11.82 -14.30 22.10
CA SER A 12 -12.21 -12.89 22.14
C SER A 12 -11.70 -12.04 20.96
N PRO A 13 -10.40 -12.06 20.59
CA PRO A 13 -9.93 -11.29 19.43
C PRO A 13 -10.52 -11.78 18.11
N ILE A 14 -10.78 -13.08 17.98
CA ILE A 14 -11.40 -13.64 16.77
C ILE A 14 -12.86 -13.20 16.66
N VAL A 15 -13.64 -13.31 17.75
CA VAL A 15 -15.03 -12.83 17.80
C VAL A 15 -15.11 -11.34 17.47
N MET A 16 -14.16 -10.55 17.95
CA MET A 16 -14.09 -9.12 17.65
C MET A 16 -13.78 -8.85 16.16
N LEU A 17 -13.04 -9.75 15.51
CA LEU A 17 -12.60 -9.59 14.13
C LEU A 17 -13.64 -10.04 13.09
N ILE A 18 -14.26 -11.21 13.31
CA ILE A 18 -15.17 -11.86 12.32
C ILE A 18 -16.63 -11.96 12.81
N GLY A 19 -16.92 -11.56 14.04
CA GLY A 19 -18.26 -11.64 14.63
C GLY A 19 -18.55 -12.96 15.33
N LYS A 20 -19.57 -12.95 16.21
CA LYS A 20 -19.96 -14.13 17.01
C LYS A 20 -20.46 -15.26 16.11
N ASP A 21 -21.36 -14.98 15.19
CA ASP A 21 -22.01 -15.98 14.34
C ASP A 21 -20.99 -16.70 13.43
N CYS A 22 -20.06 -15.97 12.83
CA CYS A 22 -19.00 -16.57 12.02
C CYS A 22 -17.94 -17.28 12.84
N THR A 23 -17.68 -16.84 14.08
CA THR A 23 -16.80 -17.58 15.00
C THR A 23 -17.44 -18.90 15.40
N GLU A 24 -18.72 -18.90 15.75
CA GLU A 24 -19.45 -20.12 16.09
C GLU A 24 -19.52 -21.07 14.90
N THR A 25 -19.76 -20.56 13.69
CA THR A 25 -19.87 -21.39 12.49
C THR A 25 -18.53 -21.98 12.06
N LEU A 26 -17.46 -21.19 11.98
CA LEU A 26 -16.15 -21.68 11.51
C LEU A 26 -15.34 -22.40 12.60
N ILE A 27 -15.34 -21.88 13.83
CA ILE A 27 -14.44 -22.37 14.89
C ILE A 27 -15.17 -23.37 15.79
N ASP A 28 -16.34 -23.01 16.30
CA ASP A 28 -17.01 -23.85 17.30
C ASP A 28 -17.74 -25.04 16.65
N ASN A 29 -18.29 -24.86 15.45
CA ASN A 29 -18.96 -25.92 14.66
C ASN A 29 -18.06 -26.55 13.59
N LEU A 30 -16.83 -26.06 13.40
CA LEU A 30 -15.86 -26.53 12.39
C LEU A 30 -16.42 -26.58 10.96
N ASN A 31 -17.45 -25.76 10.66
CA ASN A 31 -18.00 -25.64 9.32
C ASN A 31 -17.15 -24.67 8.48
N LEU A 32 -15.94 -25.11 8.15
CA LEU A 32 -14.93 -24.31 7.44
C LEU A 32 -15.31 -23.98 5.99
N LEU A 33 -16.29 -24.68 5.42
CA LEU A 33 -16.74 -24.52 4.04
C LEU A 33 -17.96 -23.61 3.91
N GLU A 34 -18.43 -23.00 5.00
CA GLU A 34 -19.52 -22.03 4.94
C GLU A 34 -19.07 -20.79 4.14
N PRO A 35 -19.62 -20.56 2.93
CA PRO A 35 -19.01 -19.66 1.96
C PRO A 35 -19.05 -18.19 2.39
N VAL A 36 -20.07 -17.79 3.15
CA VAL A 36 -20.25 -16.41 3.61
C VAL A 36 -19.22 -16.06 4.68
N CYS A 37 -19.19 -16.85 5.75
CA CYS A 37 -18.29 -16.59 6.88
C CYS A 37 -16.82 -16.87 6.54
N LEU A 38 -16.52 -17.85 5.67
CA LEU A 38 -15.15 -18.08 5.21
C LEU A 38 -14.60 -16.89 4.42
N ARG A 39 -15.38 -16.36 3.46
CA ARG A 39 -14.96 -15.18 2.68
C ARG A 39 -14.75 -13.96 3.58
N HIS A 40 -15.66 -13.74 4.53
CA HIS A 40 -15.54 -12.65 5.49
C HIS A 40 -14.29 -12.78 6.37
N ALA A 41 -14.05 -13.96 6.93
CA ALA A 41 -12.89 -14.23 7.77
C ALA A 41 -11.56 -14.09 6.99
N LEU A 42 -11.50 -14.62 5.77
CA LEU A 42 -10.34 -14.45 4.89
C LEU A 42 -10.10 -12.98 4.56
N SER A 43 -11.15 -12.23 4.27
CA SER A 43 -11.04 -10.80 3.98
C SER A 43 -10.46 -10.03 5.16
N LYS A 44 -10.98 -10.26 6.37
CA LYS A 44 -10.48 -9.61 7.59
C LYS A 44 -9.03 -10.00 7.91
N GLY A 45 -8.68 -11.27 7.75
CA GLY A 45 -7.32 -11.76 7.94
C GLY A 45 -6.33 -11.15 6.95
N LEU A 46 -6.68 -11.13 5.65
CA LEU A 46 -5.88 -10.51 4.60
C LEU A 46 -5.73 -9.00 4.83
N GLY A 47 -6.83 -8.31 5.16
CA GLY A 47 -6.82 -6.88 5.48
C GLY A 47 -5.91 -6.55 6.66
N LEU A 48 -5.96 -7.35 7.73
CA LEU A 48 -5.06 -7.17 8.87
C LEU A 48 -3.60 -7.40 8.48
N GLY A 49 -3.30 -8.46 7.72
CA GLY A 49 -1.96 -8.73 7.22
C GLY A 49 -1.41 -7.60 6.34
N ILE A 50 -2.27 -7.01 5.51
CA ILE A 50 -1.97 -5.82 4.70
C ILE A 50 -1.61 -4.62 5.58
N VAL A 51 -2.42 -4.33 6.60
CA VAL A 51 -2.19 -3.22 7.53
C VAL A 51 -0.86 -3.41 8.27
N LEU A 52 -0.60 -4.62 8.78
CA LEU A 52 0.66 -4.96 9.43
C LEU A 52 1.86 -4.82 8.49
N GLY A 53 1.71 -5.22 7.22
CA GLY A 53 2.72 -4.96 6.19
C GLY A 53 3.00 -3.47 6.04
N GLY A 54 1.95 -2.64 5.98
CA GLY A 54 2.04 -1.19 5.93
C GLY A 54 2.89 -0.57 7.05
N CYS A 55 2.85 -1.14 8.26
CA CYS A 55 3.68 -0.72 9.39
C CYS A 55 5.20 -0.92 9.18
N ILE A 56 5.59 -1.87 8.31
CA ILE A 56 6.98 -2.30 8.15
C ILE A 56 7.59 -1.76 6.86
N VAL A 57 6.78 -1.53 5.81
CA VAL A 57 7.24 -1.24 4.44
C VAL A 57 8.30 -0.13 4.33
N LYS A 58 8.19 0.97 5.09
CA LYS A 58 9.14 2.10 5.00
C LYS A 58 10.23 2.06 6.08
N LEU A 59 10.17 1.14 7.05
CA LEU A 59 11.17 1.02 8.11
C LEU A 59 12.59 0.74 7.59
N PRO A 60 12.83 -0.14 6.60
CA PRO A 60 14.18 -0.35 6.06
C PRO A 60 14.80 0.94 5.50
N GLN A 61 13.98 1.75 4.83
CA GLN A 61 14.40 3.04 4.29
C GLN A 61 14.70 4.04 5.42
N LEU A 62 13.87 4.07 6.47
CA LEU A 62 14.08 4.89 7.65
C LEU A 62 15.42 4.56 8.33
N PHE A 63 15.69 3.27 8.58
CA PHE A 63 16.97 2.82 9.13
C PHE A 63 18.16 3.19 8.24
N LYS A 64 18.03 3.06 6.92
CA LYS A 64 19.08 3.44 5.97
C LYS A 64 19.41 4.93 6.04
N ILE A 65 18.42 5.80 6.18
CA ILE A 65 18.63 7.26 6.30
C ILE A 65 19.35 7.57 7.62
N ILE A 66 18.90 7.01 8.74
CA ILE A 66 19.49 7.25 10.07
C ILE A 66 20.94 6.77 10.11
N ASN A 67 21.21 5.56 9.60
CA ASN A 67 22.56 4.97 9.62
C ASN A 67 23.52 5.68 8.67
N SER A 68 23.07 6.03 7.47
CA SER A 68 23.93 6.72 6.49
C SER A 68 24.07 8.22 6.76
N LYS A 69 23.18 8.80 7.58
CA LYS A 69 23.02 10.25 7.79
C LYS A 69 22.97 11.04 6.46
N SER A 70 22.45 10.41 5.42
CA SER A 70 22.40 10.96 4.06
C SER A 70 21.04 10.69 3.43
N VAL A 71 20.58 11.66 2.65
CA VAL A 71 19.30 11.62 1.92
C VAL A 71 19.51 11.71 0.41
N ALA A 72 20.75 11.47 -0.04
CA ALA A 72 21.10 11.45 -1.45
C ALA A 72 20.29 10.38 -2.23
N GLY A 73 19.76 10.76 -3.39
CA GLY A 73 18.93 9.88 -4.22
C GLY A 73 17.47 9.76 -3.79
N ILE A 74 17.05 10.46 -2.74
CA ILE A 74 15.67 10.45 -2.25
C ILE A 74 14.95 11.74 -2.67
N SER A 75 13.77 11.59 -3.27
CA SER A 75 12.96 12.73 -3.72
C SER A 75 12.01 13.21 -2.62
N LEU A 76 12.26 14.41 -2.07
CA LEU A 76 11.35 15.05 -1.11
C LEU A 76 9.93 15.20 -1.68
N ALA A 77 9.81 15.60 -2.95
CA ALA A 77 8.53 15.80 -3.61
C ALA A 77 7.70 14.51 -3.66
N SER A 78 8.35 13.37 -3.90
CA SER A 78 7.66 12.06 -3.93
C SER A 78 7.06 11.71 -2.57
N TYR A 79 7.81 11.90 -1.47
CA TYR A 79 7.29 11.64 -0.12
C TYR A 79 6.14 12.59 0.26
N VAL A 80 6.24 13.87 -0.11
CA VAL A 80 5.16 14.84 0.13
C VAL A 80 3.90 14.47 -0.65
N LEU A 81 4.02 14.09 -1.92
CA LEU A 81 2.88 13.62 -2.73
C LEU A 81 2.27 12.34 -2.15
N GLU A 82 3.08 11.40 -1.67
CA GLU A 82 2.58 10.20 -0.98
C GLU A 82 1.83 10.55 0.32
N ILE A 83 2.27 11.54 1.09
CA ILE A 83 1.55 12.00 2.29
C ILE A 83 0.18 12.55 1.90
N PHE A 84 0.11 13.43 0.90
CA PHE A 84 -1.16 13.98 0.43
C PHE A 84 -2.11 12.89 -0.07
N ALA A 85 -1.60 11.94 -0.86
CA ALA A 85 -2.38 10.80 -1.34
C ALA A 85 -2.92 9.96 -0.16
N ASN A 86 -2.08 9.63 0.82
CA ASN A 86 -2.49 8.88 2.01
C ASN A 86 -3.57 9.63 2.80
N VAL A 87 -3.44 10.94 3.02
CA VAL A 87 -4.45 11.74 3.73
C VAL A 87 -5.80 11.72 2.99
N ILE A 88 -5.78 11.88 1.66
CA ILE A 88 -7.00 11.81 0.83
C ILE A 88 -7.63 10.41 0.95
N THR A 89 -6.84 9.34 0.83
CA THR A 89 -7.29 7.95 0.99
C THR A 89 -7.93 7.72 2.34
N ILE A 90 -7.30 8.16 3.43
CA ILE A 90 -7.82 8.00 4.79
C ILE A 90 -9.13 8.79 4.94
N ALA A 91 -9.16 10.06 4.55
CA ALA A 91 -10.33 10.92 4.69
C ALA A 91 -11.53 10.38 3.88
N TYR A 92 -11.29 9.90 2.65
CA TYR A 92 -12.32 9.33 1.80
C TYR A 92 -12.94 8.08 2.41
N ASN A 93 -12.11 7.10 2.79
CA ASN A 93 -12.59 5.84 3.36
C ASN A 93 -13.26 6.05 4.72
N HIS A 94 -12.70 6.94 5.56
CA HIS A 94 -13.29 7.28 6.85
C HIS A 94 -14.66 7.94 6.72
N ARG A 95 -14.81 8.93 5.83
CA ARG A 95 -16.09 9.63 5.61
C ARG A 95 -17.17 8.73 4.99
N LYS A 96 -16.76 7.70 4.25
CA LYS A 96 -17.65 6.67 3.71
C LYS A 96 -18.01 5.57 4.73
N GLY A 97 -17.36 5.56 5.90
CA GLY A 97 -17.61 4.55 6.93
C GLY A 97 -17.05 3.17 6.60
N TYR A 98 -16.06 3.07 5.70
CA TYR A 98 -15.44 1.80 5.37
C TYR A 98 -14.59 1.26 6.52
N PRO A 99 -14.43 -0.08 6.65
CA PRO A 99 -13.64 -0.68 7.71
C PRO A 99 -12.19 -0.21 7.73
N PHE A 100 -11.59 -0.10 8.91
CA PHE A 100 -10.17 0.27 9.05
C PHE A 100 -9.24 -0.71 8.31
N THR A 101 -9.61 -1.98 8.18
CA THR A 101 -8.87 -2.99 7.42
C THR A 101 -8.68 -2.64 5.94
N THR A 102 -9.53 -1.77 5.39
CA THR A 102 -9.46 -1.31 4.00
C THR A 102 -8.37 -0.24 3.77
N TYR A 103 -8.20 0.69 4.71
CA TYR A 103 -7.35 1.87 4.53
C TYR A 103 -6.27 2.05 5.62
N GLY A 104 -6.23 1.17 6.61
CA GLY A 104 -5.35 1.31 7.78
C GLY A 104 -3.86 1.30 7.41
N GLU A 105 -3.48 0.59 6.35
CA GLU A 105 -2.10 0.63 5.84
C GLU A 105 -1.68 2.07 5.45
N ALA A 106 -2.60 2.88 4.91
CA ALA A 106 -2.30 4.23 4.46
C ALA A 106 -2.03 5.16 5.66
N VAL A 107 -2.65 4.89 6.82
CA VAL A 107 -2.37 5.60 8.07
C VAL A 107 -0.92 5.36 8.49
N PHE A 108 -0.52 4.09 8.60
CA PHE A 108 0.84 3.75 9.04
C PHE A 108 1.92 4.17 8.04
N ILE A 109 1.68 4.01 6.74
CA ILE A 109 2.59 4.48 5.69
C ILE A 109 2.66 6.01 5.71
N GLY A 110 1.54 6.71 5.89
CA GLY A 110 1.47 8.17 6.01
C GLY A 110 2.35 8.69 7.15
N ILE A 111 2.26 8.08 8.33
CA ILE A 111 3.10 8.42 9.48
C ILE A 111 4.59 8.21 9.16
N GLN A 112 4.95 7.05 8.60
CA GLN A 112 6.34 6.76 8.24
C GLN A 112 6.88 7.74 7.19
N ASN A 113 6.09 8.07 6.17
CA ASN A 113 6.46 9.05 5.16
C ASN A 113 6.63 10.46 5.73
N TYR A 114 5.81 10.84 6.71
CA TYR A 114 5.96 12.10 7.43
C TYR A 114 7.29 12.16 8.19
N VAL A 115 7.64 11.10 8.93
CA VAL A 115 8.94 11.00 9.62
C VAL A 115 10.11 11.07 8.64
N ILE A 116 10.05 10.34 7.53
CA ILE A 116 11.10 10.38 6.50
C ILE A 116 11.24 11.79 5.90
N THR A 117 10.11 12.47 5.64
CA THR A 117 10.10 13.85 5.13
C THR A 117 10.80 14.81 6.10
N LEU A 118 10.53 14.69 7.41
CA LEU A 118 11.21 15.48 8.44
C LEU A 118 12.72 15.22 8.45
N LEU A 119 13.15 13.95 8.38
CA LEU A 119 14.58 13.62 8.31
C LEU A 119 15.27 14.20 7.07
N ILE A 120 14.60 14.18 5.91
CA ILE A 120 15.10 14.81 4.68
C ILE A 120 15.31 16.31 4.90
N LEU A 121 14.35 17.00 5.50
CA LEU A 121 14.45 18.45 5.73
C LEU A 121 15.51 18.80 6.79
N LEU A 122 15.68 17.98 7.82
CA LEU A 122 16.72 18.14 8.83
C LEU A 122 18.12 17.95 8.22
N PHE A 123 18.35 16.87 7.47
CA PHE A 123 19.67 16.58 6.88
C PHE A 123 20.02 17.48 5.68
N THR A 124 19.06 18.20 5.11
CA THR A 124 19.30 19.22 4.07
C THR A 124 19.43 20.64 4.63
N GLY A 125 19.37 20.82 5.96
CA GLY A 125 19.45 22.14 6.59
C GLY A 125 18.23 23.04 6.35
N ARG A 126 17.08 22.46 5.98
CA ARG A 126 15.84 23.16 5.60
C ARG A 126 14.75 23.05 6.66
N ALA A 127 15.13 23.07 7.94
CA ALA A 127 14.20 22.84 9.06
C ALA A 127 13.02 23.83 9.08
N ASN A 128 13.25 25.11 8.77
CA ASN A 128 12.19 26.15 8.73
C ASN A 128 11.11 25.84 7.69
N ILE A 129 11.50 25.28 6.54
CA ILE A 129 10.56 24.83 5.50
C ILE A 129 9.74 23.64 6.02
N GLY A 130 10.33 22.78 6.86
CA GLY A 130 9.64 21.67 7.51
C GLY A 130 8.53 22.09 8.45
N VAL A 131 8.75 23.15 9.24
CA VAL A 131 7.69 23.70 10.12
C VAL A 131 6.52 24.22 9.30
N ALA A 132 6.79 25.02 8.26
CA ALA A 132 5.75 25.53 7.38
C ALA A 132 5.00 24.41 6.63
N ALA A 133 5.72 23.43 6.10
CA ALA A 133 5.12 22.26 5.45
C ALA A 133 4.26 21.44 6.41
N GLY A 134 4.69 21.28 7.67
CA GLY A 134 3.91 20.62 8.72
C GLY A 134 2.58 21.34 9.00
N ALA A 135 2.61 22.67 9.15
CA ALA A 135 1.40 23.47 9.34
C ALA A 135 0.43 23.35 8.15
N LEU A 136 0.94 23.42 6.92
CA LEU A 136 0.13 23.23 5.70
C LEU A 136 -0.50 21.83 5.64
N LEU A 137 0.25 20.79 6.02
CA LEU A 137 -0.27 19.42 6.08
C LEU A 137 -1.40 19.26 7.10
N LEU A 138 -1.31 19.92 8.26
CA LEU A 138 -2.38 19.92 9.26
C LEU A 138 -3.65 20.59 8.73
N VAL A 139 -3.52 21.77 8.11
CA VAL A 139 -4.65 22.49 7.49
C VAL A 139 -5.26 21.65 6.37
N PHE A 140 -4.44 21.03 5.53
CA PHE A 140 -4.89 20.14 4.45
C PHE A 140 -5.67 18.95 5.01
N THR A 141 -5.12 18.29 6.03
CA THR A 141 -5.76 17.15 6.70
C THR A 141 -7.11 17.57 7.27
N TYR A 142 -7.16 18.63 8.06
CA TYR A 142 -8.41 19.15 8.62
C TYR A 142 -9.46 19.42 7.53
N SER A 143 -9.04 20.03 6.41
CA SER A 143 -9.93 20.34 5.28
C SER A 143 -10.54 19.09 4.65
N MET A 144 -9.77 18.01 4.48
CA MET A 144 -10.27 16.77 3.86
C MET A 144 -11.34 16.07 4.72
N PHE A 145 -11.22 16.14 6.05
CA PHE A 145 -12.17 15.54 6.98
C PHE A 145 -13.44 16.39 7.18
N ASN A 146 -13.36 17.70 6.94
CA ASN A 146 -14.49 18.60 7.09
C ASN A 146 -15.35 18.65 5.80
N SER A 147 -16.59 18.17 5.90
CA SER A 147 -17.55 18.16 4.77
C SER A 147 -17.99 19.56 4.30
N GLY A 148 -17.91 20.57 5.16
CA GLY A 148 -18.21 21.96 4.82
C GLY A 148 -17.11 22.66 4.02
N LEU A 149 -15.86 22.22 4.17
CA LEU A 149 -14.72 22.72 3.38
C LEU A 149 -14.53 21.92 2.09
N VAL A 150 -14.62 20.59 2.19
CA VAL A 150 -14.43 19.67 1.07
C VAL A 150 -15.67 18.80 0.90
N GLY A 151 -16.48 19.15 -0.10
CA GLY A 151 -17.67 18.38 -0.47
C GLY A 151 -17.34 16.94 -0.90
N GLY A 152 -18.31 16.04 -0.78
CA GLY A 152 -18.11 14.62 -1.10
C GLY A 152 -17.67 14.38 -2.54
N ALA A 153 -18.21 15.11 -3.51
CA ALA A 153 -17.82 15.00 -4.92
C ALA A 153 -16.35 15.41 -5.16
N MET A 154 -15.90 16.50 -4.51
CA MET A 154 -14.52 16.94 -4.61
C MET A 154 -13.57 15.92 -3.96
N LEU A 155 -13.94 15.36 -2.81
CA LEU A 155 -13.13 14.32 -2.17
C LEU A 155 -13.06 13.04 -3.01
N SER A 156 -14.16 12.61 -3.65
CA SER A 156 -14.16 11.49 -4.59
C SER A 156 -13.24 11.76 -5.79
N ALA A 157 -13.28 12.97 -6.35
CA ALA A 157 -12.40 13.33 -7.46
C ALA A 157 -10.93 13.30 -7.03
N LEU A 158 -10.59 13.88 -5.87
CA LEU A 158 -9.26 13.84 -5.30
C LEU A 158 -8.80 12.40 -5.04
N TYR A 159 -9.66 11.55 -4.49
CA TYR A 159 -9.37 10.14 -4.30
C TYR A 159 -9.12 9.43 -5.64
N GLY A 160 -9.94 9.69 -6.65
CA GLY A 160 -9.74 9.17 -8.00
C GLY A 160 -8.39 9.57 -8.60
N LEU A 161 -7.89 10.78 -8.30
CA LEU A 161 -6.56 11.23 -8.72
C LEU A 161 -5.40 10.52 -8.00
N THR A 162 -5.64 9.92 -6.82
CA THR A 162 -4.62 9.10 -6.15
C THR A 162 -4.35 7.79 -6.88
N ILE A 163 -5.33 7.27 -7.64
CA ILE A 163 -5.22 5.99 -8.36
C ILE A 163 -4.15 6.06 -9.47
N PRO A 164 -4.15 7.05 -10.39
CA PRO A 164 -3.09 7.21 -11.38
C PRO A 164 -1.68 7.32 -10.78
N LEU A 165 -1.51 7.94 -9.60
CA LEU A 165 -0.19 8.08 -8.97
C LEU A 165 0.48 6.72 -8.75
N VAL A 166 -0.29 5.72 -8.32
CA VAL A 166 0.22 4.35 -8.12
C VAL A 166 0.63 3.72 -9.45
N ILE A 167 -0.16 3.91 -10.50
CA ILE A 167 0.10 3.34 -11.84
C ILE A 167 1.30 4.02 -12.50
N PHE A 168 1.41 5.35 -12.41
CA PHE A 168 2.53 6.10 -12.98
C PHE A 168 3.88 5.71 -12.39
N SER A 169 3.92 5.21 -11.14
CA SER A 169 5.15 4.68 -10.56
C SER A 169 5.64 3.39 -11.24
N ARG A 170 4.74 2.65 -11.89
CA ARG A 170 5.03 1.35 -12.52
C ARG A 170 5.24 1.45 -14.04
N ILE A 171 4.62 2.43 -14.71
CA ILE A 171 4.73 2.61 -16.18
C ILE A 171 6.18 2.70 -16.67
N PRO A 172 7.07 3.53 -16.09
CA PRO A 172 8.46 3.60 -16.53
C PRO A 172 9.20 2.27 -16.38
N GLN A 173 8.89 1.52 -15.32
CA GLN A 173 9.47 0.20 -15.06
C GLN A 173 9.00 -0.82 -16.12
N ILE A 174 7.68 -0.87 -16.38
CA ILE A 174 7.08 -1.74 -17.41
C ILE A 174 7.68 -1.46 -18.78
N TYR A 175 7.77 -0.18 -19.16
CA TYR A 175 8.33 0.23 -20.44
C TYR A 175 9.82 -0.13 -20.55
N ALA A 176 10.61 0.13 -19.50
CA ALA A 176 12.03 -0.18 -19.50
C ALA A 176 12.31 -1.68 -19.64
N ILE A 177 11.55 -2.54 -18.96
CA ILE A 177 11.71 -3.99 -19.08
C ILE A 177 11.32 -4.45 -20.48
N HIS A 178 10.21 -3.96 -21.03
CA HIS A 178 9.79 -4.33 -22.38
C HIS A 178 10.80 -3.91 -23.45
N LYS A 179 11.28 -2.67 -23.37
CA LYS A 179 12.27 -2.10 -24.31
C LYS A 179 13.59 -2.86 -24.25
N ASN A 180 14.08 -3.15 -23.05
CA ASN A 180 15.37 -3.79 -22.87
C ASN A 180 15.31 -5.32 -22.95
N LYS A 181 14.09 -5.91 -22.93
CA LYS A 181 13.85 -7.36 -22.85
C LYS A 181 14.65 -8.04 -21.72
N TYR A 182 14.89 -7.31 -20.64
CA TYR A 182 15.76 -7.72 -19.54
C TYR A 182 15.27 -7.08 -18.24
N THR A 183 15.21 -7.86 -17.17
CA THR A 183 14.67 -7.45 -15.86
C THR A 183 15.71 -6.76 -14.98
N GLY A 184 17.01 -6.95 -15.22
CA GLY A 184 18.08 -6.28 -14.48
C GLY A 184 18.11 -6.68 -13.01
N GLN A 185 18.35 -5.68 -12.16
CA GLN A 185 18.44 -5.82 -10.70
C GLN A 185 17.06 -5.82 -10.02
N LEU A 186 15.98 -6.00 -10.78
CA LEU A 186 14.64 -6.04 -10.22
C LEU A 186 14.45 -7.31 -9.40
N SER A 187 14.07 -7.16 -8.12
CA SER A 187 13.84 -8.30 -7.24
C SER A 187 12.54 -9.01 -7.62
N ALA A 188 12.67 -10.26 -8.10
CA ALA A 188 11.54 -11.14 -8.37
C ALA A 188 10.61 -11.27 -7.16
N PHE A 189 11.21 -11.47 -5.98
CA PHE A 189 10.49 -11.57 -4.72
C PHE A 189 9.63 -10.33 -4.50
N ALA A 190 10.19 -9.13 -4.66
CA ALA A 190 9.42 -7.90 -4.51
C ALA A 190 8.28 -7.79 -5.53
N VAL A 191 8.52 -8.10 -6.81
CA VAL A 191 7.50 -8.02 -7.87
C VAL A 191 6.31 -8.93 -7.57
N PHE A 192 6.55 -10.21 -7.25
CA PHE A 192 5.47 -11.13 -6.93
C PHE A 192 4.75 -10.76 -5.63
N ASN A 193 5.47 -10.26 -4.62
CA ASN A 193 4.85 -9.84 -3.38
C ASN A 193 3.92 -8.63 -3.59
N TYR A 194 4.29 -7.68 -4.47
CA TYR A 194 3.40 -6.58 -4.87
C TYR A 194 2.18 -7.09 -5.64
N PHE A 195 2.35 -8.04 -6.55
CA PHE A 195 1.24 -8.67 -7.27
C PHE A 195 0.25 -9.36 -6.31
N PHE A 196 0.73 -10.24 -5.43
CA PHE A 196 -0.14 -10.91 -4.46
C PHE A 196 -0.76 -9.95 -3.45
N GLY A 197 -0.02 -8.93 -3.00
CA GLY A 197 -0.57 -7.90 -2.13
C GLY A 197 -1.70 -7.10 -2.77
N THR A 198 -1.58 -6.75 -4.06
CA THR A 198 -2.65 -6.07 -4.80
C THR A 198 -3.82 -7.00 -5.14
N ALA A 199 -3.59 -8.30 -5.33
CA ALA A 199 -4.65 -9.28 -5.49
C ALA A 199 -5.45 -9.45 -4.18
N ALA A 200 -4.75 -9.52 -3.04
CA ALA A 200 -5.37 -9.53 -1.72
C ALA A 200 -6.20 -8.26 -1.49
N ARG A 201 -5.67 -7.08 -1.87
CA ARG A 201 -6.41 -5.80 -1.83
C ARG A 201 -7.71 -5.87 -2.60
N LEU A 202 -7.67 -6.34 -3.85
CA LEU A 202 -8.85 -6.46 -4.70
C LEU A 202 -9.89 -7.38 -4.06
N PHE A 203 -9.48 -8.53 -3.54
CA PHE A 203 -10.37 -9.44 -2.83
C PHE A 203 -11.01 -8.78 -1.61
N THR A 204 -10.22 -8.12 -0.76
CA THR A 204 -10.76 -7.43 0.42
C THR A 204 -11.71 -6.29 0.04
N THR A 205 -11.43 -5.56 -1.05
CA THR A 205 -12.32 -4.51 -1.53
C THR A 205 -13.65 -5.07 -2.01
N ILE A 206 -13.66 -6.17 -2.78
CA ILE A 206 -14.90 -6.82 -3.25
C ILE A 206 -15.76 -7.29 -2.06
N VAL A 207 -15.13 -7.72 -0.97
CA VAL A 207 -15.83 -8.26 0.20
C VAL A 207 -16.26 -7.18 1.20
N GLU A 208 -15.46 -6.12 1.39
CA GLU A 208 -15.68 -5.12 2.45
C GLU A 208 -16.24 -3.78 1.97
N VAL A 209 -16.17 -3.49 0.67
CA VAL A 209 -16.42 -2.16 0.12
C VAL A 209 -17.37 -2.22 -1.07
N ASP A 210 -18.52 -1.55 -0.93
CA ASP A 210 -19.47 -1.35 -2.04
C ASP A 210 -19.23 -0.01 -2.74
N ASP A 211 -18.04 0.13 -3.34
CA ASP A 211 -17.62 1.37 -4.01
C ASP A 211 -16.83 1.11 -5.29
N SER A 212 -17.43 1.46 -6.42
CA SER A 212 -16.84 1.29 -7.74
C SER A 212 -15.51 2.03 -7.92
N LEU A 213 -15.30 3.16 -7.23
CA LEU A 213 -14.07 3.93 -7.36
C LEU A 213 -12.91 3.26 -6.64
N VAL A 214 -13.16 2.73 -5.43
CA VAL A 214 -12.16 1.94 -4.68
C VAL A 214 -11.86 0.64 -5.42
N LEU A 215 -12.89 -0.02 -5.94
CA LEU A 215 -12.75 -1.24 -6.73
C LEU A 215 -11.92 -1.01 -7.99
N LEU A 216 -12.21 0.05 -8.76
CA LEU A 216 -11.45 0.41 -9.96
C LEU A 216 -9.97 0.63 -9.64
N GLY A 217 -9.68 1.33 -8.54
CA GLY A 217 -8.31 1.52 -8.07
C GLY A 217 -7.59 0.20 -7.81
N ALA A 218 -8.25 -0.74 -7.12
CA ALA A 218 -7.69 -2.06 -6.84
C ALA A 218 -7.47 -2.90 -8.10
N VAL A 219 -8.40 -2.88 -9.06
CA VAL A 219 -8.28 -3.57 -10.35
C VAL A 219 -7.10 -3.02 -11.15
N LEU A 220 -6.98 -1.70 -11.26
CA LEU A 220 -5.88 -1.06 -12.00
C LEU A 220 -4.53 -1.32 -11.34
N ALA A 221 -4.46 -1.30 -10.01
CA ALA A 221 -3.25 -1.65 -9.27
C ALA A 221 -2.84 -3.11 -9.51
N LEU A 222 -3.79 -4.04 -9.47
CA LEU A 222 -3.53 -5.45 -9.76
C LEU A 222 -3.06 -5.63 -11.22
N ALA A 223 -3.71 -4.98 -12.17
CA ALA A 223 -3.33 -5.05 -13.59
C ALA A 223 -1.89 -4.56 -13.80
N ALA A 224 -1.52 -3.40 -13.24
CA ALA A 224 -0.17 -2.85 -13.37
C ALA A 224 0.90 -3.76 -12.75
N ASN A 225 0.66 -4.31 -11.56
CA ASN A 225 1.61 -5.25 -10.92
C ASN A 225 1.61 -6.62 -11.60
N GLY A 226 0.48 -7.03 -12.19
CA GLY A 226 0.36 -8.26 -12.98
C GLY A 226 1.18 -8.20 -14.27
N VAL A 227 1.21 -7.06 -14.96
CA VAL A 227 2.08 -6.86 -16.12
C VAL A 227 3.55 -6.99 -15.73
N LEU A 228 3.97 -6.37 -14.62
CA LEU A 228 5.34 -6.51 -14.12
C LEU A 228 5.69 -7.95 -13.75
N ALA A 229 4.78 -8.67 -13.09
CA ALA A 229 4.97 -10.08 -12.76
C ALA A 229 5.09 -10.96 -14.01
N ALA A 230 4.24 -10.73 -15.02
CA ALA A 230 4.31 -11.42 -16.30
C ALA A 230 5.63 -11.13 -17.03
N GLN A 231 6.07 -9.87 -17.08
CA GLN A 231 7.36 -9.50 -17.64
C GLN A 231 8.53 -10.15 -16.88
N MET A 232 8.43 -10.24 -15.55
CA MET A 232 9.44 -10.89 -14.71
C MET A 232 9.60 -12.36 -15.08
N VAL A 233 8.50 -13.08 -15.28
CA VAL A 233 8.51 -14.49 -15.73
C VAL A 233 9.05 -14.60 -17.16
N TYR A 234 8.55 -13.77 -18.07
CA TYR A 234 8.88 -13.86 -19.50
C TYR A 234 10.36 -13.55 -19.78
N TYR A 235 10.95 -12.57 -19.09
CA TYR A 235 12.34 -12.16 -19.28
C TYR A 235 13.29 -12.68 -18.18
N TRP A 236 12.88 -13.69 -17.39
CA TRP A 236 13.63 -14.19 -16.23
C TRP A 236 15.07 -14.58 -16.52
N ASN A 237 15.29 -15.24 -17.67
CA ASN A 237 16.60 -15.71 -18.13
C ASN A 237 17.10 -14.93 -19.36
N ALA A 238 16.54 -13.76 -19.64
CA ALA A 238 16.97 -12.99 -20.80
C ALA A 238 18.40 -12.47 -20.58
N PRO A 239 19.32 -12.65 -21.54
CA PRO A 239 20.67 -12.15 -21.41
C PRO A 239 20.68 -10.62 -21.45
N GLU A 240 21.64 -10.02 -20.75
CA GLU A 240 21.80 -8.58 -20.76
C GLU A 240 22.10 -8.06 -22.18
N PRO A 241 21.50 -6.93 -22.61
CA PRO A 241 21.78 -6.35 -23.92
C PRO A 241 23.27 -6.05 -24.13
N LYS A 242 23.82 -6.46 -25.29
CA LYS A 242 25.25 -6.32 -25.64
C LYS A 242 25.79 -4.89 -25.49
N ASP A 243 24.97 -3.87 -25.75
CA ASP A 243 25.37 -2.46 -25.61
C ASP A 243 25.63 -2.06 -24.15
N LYS A 244 24.89 -2.64 -23.19
CA LYS A 244 25.13 -2.40 -21.75
C LYS A 244 26.37 -3.14 -21.28
N GLN A 245 26.56 -4.38 -21.71
CA GLN A 245 27.78 -5.15 -21.41
C GLN A 245 29.05 -4.43 -21.87
N ARG A 246 29.03 -3.80 -23.06
CA ARG A 246 30.16 -3.04 -23.63
C ARG A 246 30.46 -1.73 -22.89
N LEU A 247 29.45 -1.12 -22.27
CA LEU A 247 29.61 0.09 -21.44
C LEU A 247 30.16 -0.25 -20.06
N GLU A 248 29.75 -1.37 -19.48
CA GLU A 248 30.29 -1.84 -18.19
C GLU A 248 31.73 -2.32 -18.30
N SER A 249 32.11 -2.98 -19.41
CA SER A 249 33.50 -3.38 -19.63
C SER A 249 34.42 -2.16 -19.73
N LYS A 250 34.02 -1.12 -20.45
CA LYS A 250 34.77 0.15 -20.57
C LYS A 250 34.88 0.97 -19.28
N LYS A 251 34.08 0.67 -18.25
CA LYS A 251 34.17 1.30 -16.93
C LYS A 251 35.13 0.58 -15.98
N LYS A 252 35.53 -0.65 -16.32
CA LYS A 252 36.44 -1.48 -15.53
C LYS A 252 37.88 -1.43 -16.05
N ASP A 253 38.08 -0.95 -17.27
CA ASP A 253 39.38 -0.60 -17.87
C ASP A 253 39.73 0.86 -17.56
#